data_AF-A0A9W8GKZ3-F1
#
_entry.id   AF-A0A9W8GKZ3-F1
#
_cell.length_a   1.000
_cell.length_b   1.000
_cell.length_c   1.000
_cell.angle_alpha   90.00
_cell.angle_beta   90.00
_cell.angle_gamma   90.00
#
_symmetry.space_group_name_H-M   'P 1'
#
loop_
_entity.id
_entity.type
_entity.pdbx_description
1 polymer ?
#
loop_
_entity_poly.entity_id
_entity_poly.type
_entity_poly.pdbx_seq_one_letter_code
_entity_poly.pdbx_strand_id
1 'polypeptide(L)'
;MDRNHGWRELGVSEGVWSSVRWCVPADLAQVARLVYLCTALAAVAGVACTWYRAKVGVLEHSLGSHEFRASVAQAAALDLLVGMLPVLLLLSRPHNIPLFALFLAMFVLFWSQLQVVFGPRSLTSVADAREGNVSDVCGCLGVLRPSKLVAQFCLANASFFALGNSNSLASLDLSNAYTGVSRYNEGVVGLLMFASNWAGPLWWAVAALATLTLSKQGLTAQRAINTLVGVHLWQACTLLVLSIVVTLLRTHLFIWSVFSPRYLYQVGWLVGFYIICATCGGLLWLAGLAQVS
;
A
#
# COMPACT_ATOMS: atom_id res chain seq x y z
N MET A 1 28.19 14.75 -14.92
CA MET A 1 28.96 14.64 -16.18
C MET A 1 28.00 14.83 -17.33
N ASP A 2 28.27 15.82 -18.18
CA ASP A 2 27.41 16.17 -19.28
C ASP A 2 27.56 15.14 -20.42
N ARG A 3 26.46 14.43 -20.74
CA ARG A 3 26.42 13.29 -21.69
C ARG A 3 26.92 13.65 -23.08
N ASN A 4 26.83 14.92 -23.44
CA ASN A 4 27.19 15.40 -24.77
C ASN A 4 28.70 15.58 -24.95
N HIS A 5 29.49 15.59 -23.87
CA HIS A 5 30.93 15.88 -23.94
C HIS A 5 31.83 14.81 -23.32
N GLY A 6 31.33 13.98 -22.40
CA GLY A 6 32.17 12.97 -21.72
C GLY A 6 32.77 11.88 -22.64
N TRP A 7 32.18 11.60 -23.80
CA TRP A 7 32.74 10.65 -24.77
C TRP A 7 33.97 11.19 -25.51
N ARG A 8 34.11 12.53 -25.60
CA ARG A 8 35.30 13.18 -26.17
C ARG A 8 36.51 13.06 -25.25
N GLU A 9 36.29 13.07 -23.93
CA GLU A 9 37.33 12.85 -22.92
C GLU A 9 37.85 11.39 -22.94
N LEU A 10 37.04 10.46 -23.42
CA LEU A 10 37.38 9.05 -23.60
C LEU A 10 38.03 8.74 -24.96
N GLY A 11 38.27 9.75 -25.80
CA GLY A 11 38.90 9.59 -27.12
C GLY A 11 38.04 8.85 -28.15
N VAL A 12 36.72 8.74 -27.93
CA VAL A 12 35.79 8.07 -28.86
C VAL A 12 35.52 8.97 -30.07
N SER A 13 35.53 8.41 -31.29
CA SER A 13 35.21 9.15 -32.51
C SER A 13 33.70 9.39 -32.68
N GLU A 14 33.30 10.46 -33.39
CA GLU A 14 31.88 10.81 -33.56
C GLU A 14 31.06 9.72 -34.23
N GLY A 15 31.62 8.99 -35.21
CA GLY A 15 30.92 7.88 -35.88
C GLY A 15 30.70 6.67 -34.98
N VAL A 16 31.61 6.41 -34.03
CA VAL A 16 31.44 5.36 -33.02
C VAL A 16 30.39 5.79 -32.00
N TRP A 17 30.44 7.04 -31.54
CA TRP A 17 29.45 7.57 -30.61
C TRP A 17 28.04 7.60 -31.21
N SER A 18 27.85 8.00 -32.48
CA SER A 18 26.53 8.00 -33.13
C SER A 18 25.91 6.60 -33.20
N SER A 19 26.74 5.57 -33.33
CA SER A 19 26.30 4.17 -33.39
C SER A 19 25.99 3.61 -32.01
N VAL A 20 26.79 3.98 -31.00
CA VAL A 20 26.69 3.47 -29.62
C VAL A 20 25.69 4.26 -28.76
N ARG A 21 25.36 5.51 -29.12
CA ARG A 21 24.45 6.39 -28.37
C ARG A 21 23.08 5.76 -28.10
N TRP A 22 22.60 4.91 -29.01
CA TRP A 22 21.34 4.17 -28.87
C TRP A 22 21.42 3.01 -27.87
N CYS A 23 22.62 2.51 -27.61
CA CYS A 23 22.89 1.48 -26.60
C CYS A 23 23.18 2.08 -25.22
N VAL A 24 23.43 3.40 -25.13
CA VAL A 24 23.64 4.08 -23.85
C VAL A 24 22.31 4.17 -23.11
N PRO A 25 22.22 3.66 -21.88
CA PRO A 25 20.98 3.72 -21.12
C PRO A 25 20.52 5.19 -20.97
N ALA A 26 19.22 5.40 -21.15
CA ALA A 26 18.57 6.70 -20.93
C ALA A 26 18.91 7.23 -19.53
N ASP A 27 18.76 8.54 -19.33
CA ASP A 27 19.03 9.12 -18.02
C ASP A 27 18.11 8.46 -16.99
N LEU A 28 18.69 7.74 -16.02
CA LEU A 28 17.93 7.08 -14.97
C LEU A 28 16.97 8.07 -14.30
N ALA A 29 17.39 9.34 -14.17
CA ALA A 29 16.56 10.40 -13.64
C ALA A 29 15.39 10.79 -14.58
N GLN A 30 15.58 10.79 -15.90
CA GLN A 30 14.51 11.06 -16.86
C GLN A 30 13.52 9.90 -16.94
N VAL A 31 14.00 8.65 -16.91
CA VAL A 31 13.16 7.45 -16.86
C VAL A 31 12.30 7.48 -15.60
N ALA A 32 12.89 7.76 -14.45
CA ALA A 32 12.16 7.90 -13.19
C ALA A 32 11.06 8.99 -13.26
N ARG A 33 11.38 10.17 -13.79
CA ARG A 33 10.41 11.26 -13.97
C ARG A 33 9.28 10.89 -14.91
N LEU A 34 9.59 10.14 -15.98
CA LEU A 34 8.58 9.64 -16.90
C LEU A 34 7.61 8.69 -16.17
N VAL A 35 8.13 7.77 -15.35
CA VAL A 35 7.28 6.87 -14.55
C VAL A 35 6.42 7.65 -13.56
N TYR A 36 6.96 8.65 -12.86
CA TYR A 36 6.16 9.50 -11.97
C TYR A 36 5.04 10.24 -12.73
N LEU A 37 5.35 10.76 -13.92
CA LEU A 37 4.37 11.43 -14.77
C LEU A 37 3.29 10.47 -15.27
N CYS A 38 3.68 9.28 -15.74
CA CYS A 38 2.74 8.24 -16.17
C CYS A 38 1.81 7.81 -15.04
N THR A 39 2.34 7.63 -13.82
CA THR A 39 1.51 7.31 -12.65
C THR A 39 0.60 8.45 -12.23
N ALA A 40 1.06 9.71 -12.30
CA ALA A 40 0.19 10.86 -12.05
C ALA A 40 -0.95 10.94 -13.07
N LEU A 41 -0.66 10.73 -14.35
CA LEU A 41 -1.68 10.67 -15.41
C LEU A 41 -2.64 9.49 -15.20
N ALA A 42 -2.14 8.32 -14.82
CA ALA A 42 -2.97 7.16 -14.50
C ALA A 42 -3.90 7.42 -13.31
N ALA A 43 -3.43 8.12 -12.28
CA ALA A 43 -4.25 8.53 -11.14
C ALA A 43 -5.36 9.51 -11.56
N VAL A 44 -5.03 10.53 -12.37
CA VAL A 44 -6.01 11.48 -12.90
C VAL A 44 -7.05 10.77 -13.79
N ALA A 45 -6.60 9.88 -14.67
CA ALA A 45 -7.49 9.08 -15.51
C ALA A 45 -8.39 8.16 -14.68
N GLY A 46 -7.85 7.54 -13.62
CA GLY A 46 -8.63 6.73 -12.68
C GLY A 46 -9.74 7.53 -11.99
N VAL A 47 -9.44 8.73 -11.49
CA VAL A 47 -10.43 9.64 -10.89
C VAL A 47 -11.48 10.09 -11.92
N ALA A 48 -11.07 10.42 -13.15
CA ALA A 48 -12.00 10.79 -14.21
C ALA A 48 -12.93 9.62 -14.59
N CYS A 49 -12.39 8.40 -14.70
CA CYS A 49 -13.15 7.18 -14.96
C CYS A 49 -14.17 6.88 -13.86
N THR A 50 -13.80 7.05 -12.59
CA THR A 50 -14.72 6.77 -11.47
C THR A 50 -15.83 7.81 -11.38
N TRP A 51 -15.50 9.08 -11.61
CA TRP A 51 -16.48 10.15 -11.74
C TRP A 51 -17.45 9.92 -12.91
N TYR A 52 -16.93 9.51 -14.07
CA TYR A 52 -17.76 9.17 -15.24
C TYR A 52 -18.68 7.97 -14.96
N ARG A 53 -18.14 6.88 -14.38
CA ARG A 53 -18.91 5.69 -13.98
C ARG A 53 -20.03 6.05 -12.99
N ALA A 54 -19.73 6.89 -12.00
CA ALA A 54 -20.73 7.36 -11.04
C ALA A 54 -21.84 8.16 -11.73
N LYS A 55 -21.49 9.11 -12.60
CA LYS A 55 -22.46 9.96 -13.30
C LYS A 55 -23.37 9.18 -14.25
N VAL A 56 -22.82 8.25 -15.03
CA VAL A 56 -23.59 7.43 -15.97
C VAL A 56 -24.53 6.48 -15.22
N GLY A 57 -24.06 5.81 -14.17
CA GLY A 57 -24.93 4.88 -13.44
C GLY A 57 -26.04 5.54 -12.63
N VAL A 58 -25.88 6.79 -12.21
CA VAL A 58 -26.97 7.59 -11.63
C VAL A 58 -28.09 7.83 -12.66
N LEU A 59 -27.75 7.98 -13.95
CA LEU A 59 -28.75 8.17 -15.02
C LEU A 59 -29.50 6.88 -15.36
N GLU A 60 -28.85 5.72 -15.26
CA GLU A 60 -29.44 4.43 -15.66
C GLU A 60 -30.18 3.69 -14.53
N HIS A 61 -29.70 3.75 -13.28
CA HIS A 61 -30.11 2.83 -12.22
C HIS A 61 -30.71 3.53 -10.98
N SER A 62 -31.98 3.93 -11.06
CA SER A 62 -32.69 4.59 -9.95
C SER A 62 -33.13 3.68 -8.79
N LEU A 63 -33.11 2.33 -8.95
CA LEU A 63 -33.69 1.38 -7.98
C LEU A 63 -32.67 0.58 -7.13
N GLY A 64 -31.35 0.75 -7.36
CA GLY A 64 -30.29 -0.05 -6.72
C GLY A 64 -29.06 0.75 -6.28
N SER A 65 -29.26 1.97 -5.77
CA SER A 65 -28.20 2.98 -5.58
C SER A 65 -27.03 2.54 -4.69
N HIS A 66 -27.27 1.75 -3.64
CA HIS A 66 -26.21 1.38 -2.69
C HIS A 66 -25.23 0.33 -3.23
N GLU A 67 -25.72 -0.71 -3.92
CA GLU A 67 -24.85 -1.77 -4.48
C GLU A 67 -24.04 -1.24 -5.67
N PHE A 68 -24.67 -0.40 -6.49
CA PHE A 68 -24.00 0.29 -7.58
C PHE A 68 -22.89 1.24 -7.07
N ARG A 69 -23.16 2.02 -6.03
CA ARG A 69 -22.14 2.91 -5.42
C ARG A 69 -20.95 2.13 -4.85
N ALA A 70 -21.21 0.99 -4.21
CA ALA A 70 -20.15 0.12 -3.69
C ALA A 70 -19.26 -0.44 -4.81
N SER A 71 -19.84 -0.80 -5.97
CA SER A 71 -19.07 -1.31 -7.10
C SER A 71 -18.20 -0.23 -7.77
N VAL A 72 -18.70 1.01 -7.90
CA VAL A 72 -17.91 2.13 -8.43
C VAL A 72 -16.76 2.49 -7.47
N ALA A 73 -17.03 2.57 -6.17
CA ALA A 73 -16.02 2.83 -5.15
C ALA A 73 -14.92 1.75 -5.13
N GLN A 74 -15.31 0.50 -5.33
CA GLN A 74 -14.38 -0.61 -5.39
C GLN A 74 -13.50 -0.55 -6.65
N ALA A 75 -14.11 -0.27 -7.82
CA ALA A 75 -13.35 -0.12 -9.05
C ALA A 75 -12.32 1.02 -8.93
N ALA A 76 -12.70 2.13 -8.26
CA ALA A 76 -11.79 3.23 -7.95
C ALA A 76 -10.58 2.77 -7.11
N ALA A 77 -10.81 1.97 -6.08
CA ALA A 77 -9.73 1.48 -5.20
C ALA A 77 -8.78 0.53 -5.95
N LEU A 78 -9.31 -0.29 -6.87
CA LEU A 78 -8.52 -1.17 -7.72
C LEU A 78 -7.72 -0.38 -8.77
N ASP A 79 -8.33 0.63 -9.38
CA ASP A 79 -7.66 1.54 -10.33
C ASP A 79 -6.49 2.27 -9.63
N LEU A 80 -6.67 2.69 -8.37
CA LEU A 80 -5.60 3.27 -7.56
C LEU A 80 -4.49 2.26 -7.23
N LEU A 81 -4.86 1.03 -6.83
CA LEU A 81 -3.93 -0.06 -6.49
C LEU A 81 -3.03 -0.43 -7.67
N VAL A 82 -3.60 -0.55 -8.87
CA VAL A 82 -2.87 -0.85 -10.09
C VAL A 82 -2.08 0.37 -10.57
N GLY A 83 -2.66 1.57 -10.50
CA GLY A 83 -2.03 2.82 -10.94
C GLY A 83 -0.78 3.20 -10.15
N MET A 84 -0.73 2.88 -8.85
CA MET A 84 0.45 3.15 -8.02
C MET A 84 1.58 2.13 -8.16
N LEU A 85 1.30 0.94 -8.69
CA LEU A 85 2.26 -0.17 -8.78
C LEU A 85 3.57 0.21 -9.51
N PRO A 86 3.54 0.92 -10.66
CA PRO A 86 4.77 1.32 -11.36
C PRO A 86 5.71 2.17 -10.50
N VAL A 87 5.18 3.07 -9.67
CA VAL A 87 5.98 3.89 -8.76
C VAL A 87 6.56 3.07 -7.63
N LEU A 88 5.79 2.13 -7.05
CA LEU A 88 6.31 1.25 -6.01
C LEU A 88 7.40 0.31 -6.54
N LEU A 89 7.26 -0.17 -7.78
CA LEU A 89 8.28 -0.97 -8.45
C LEU A 89 9.54 -0.15 -8.74
N LEU A 90 9.40 1.10 -9.18
CA LEU A 90 10.52 2.02 -9.40
C LEU A 90 11.28 2.32 -8.10
N LEU A 91 10.55 2.48 -6.98
CA LEU A 91 11.13 2.79 -5.68
C LEU A 91 11.62 1.55 -4.91
N SER A 92 11.40 0.35 -5.44
CA SER A 92 11.82 -0.91 -4.84
C SER A 92 13.05 -1.49 -5.52
N ARG A 93 13.83 -2.29 -4.79
CA ARG A 93 14.97 -2.99 -5.37
C ARG A 93 14.51 -3.99 -6.45
N PRO A 94 15.23 -4.17 -7.57
CA PRO A 94 14.78 -5.02 -8.67
C PRO A 94 14.47 -6.47 -8.30
N HIS A 95 15.19 -7.04 -7.34
CA HIS A 95 14.95 -8.41 -6.85
C HIS A 95 13.63 -8.55 -6.07
N ASN A 96 13.03 -7.45 -5.63
CA ASN A 96 11.74 -7.43 -4.93
C ASN A 96 10.53 -7.39 -5.88
N ILE A 97 10.73 -7.21 -7.19
CA ILE A 97 9.64 -7.16 -8.18
C ILE A 97 8.72 -8.39 -8.12
N PRO A 98 9.24 -9.64 -8.02
CA PRO A 98 8.38 -10.84 -7.92
C PRO A 98 7.49 -10.84 -6.67
N LEU A 99 7.89 -10.18 -5.58
CA LEU A 99 7.09 -10.10 -4.36
C LEU A 99 5.83 -9.27 -4.56
N PHE A 100 5.86 -8.23 -5.39
CA PHE A 100 4.64 -7.47 -5.72
C PHE A 100 3.66 -8.30 -6.53
N ALA A 101 4.14 -9.17 -7.43
CA ALA A 101 3.28 -10.13 -8.12
C ALA A 101 2.67 -11.14 -7.14
N LEU A 102 3.45 -11.60 -6.16
CA LEU A 102 2.95 -12.44 -5.07
C LEU A 102 1.89 -11.71 -4.24
N PHE A 103 2.11 -10.44 -3.87
CA PHE A 103 1.13 -9.64 -3.13
C PHE A 103 -0.18 -9.50 -3.92
N LEU A 104 -0.10 -9.23 -5.22
CA LEU A 104 -1.27 -9.19 -6.09
C LEU A 104 -2.00 -10.54 -6.12
N ALA A 105 -1.28 -11.66 -6.29
CA ALA A 105 -1.86 -12.99 -6.24
C ALA A 105 -2.53 -13.26 -4.88
N MET A 106 -1.88 -12.93 -3.76
CA MET A 106 -2.45 -13.06 -2.42
C MET A 106 -3.71 -12.21 -2.25
N PHE A 107 -3.73 -10.99 -2.76
CA PHE A 107 -4.91 -10.12 -2.74
C PHE A 107 -6.05 -10.68 -3.59
N VAL A 108 -5.77 -11.21 -4.78
CA VAL A 108 -6.77 -11.87 -5.63
C VAL A 108 -7.32 -13.14 -4.99
N LEU A 109 -6.49 -13.94 -4.32
CA LEU A 109 -6.95 -15.11 -3.55
C LEU A 109 -7.81 -14.69 -2.35
N PHE A 110 -7.41 -13.65 -1.65
CA PHE A 110 -8.17 -13.08 -0.55
C PHE A 110 -9.52 -12.50 -1.02
N TRP A 111 -9.53 -11.98 -2.25
CA TRP A 111 -10.71 -11.49 -2.94
C TRP A 111 -11.66 -12.62 -3.36
N SER A 112 -11.14 -13.69 -3.97
CA SER A 112 -11.92 -14.79 -4.55
C SER A 112 -12.65 -15.64 -3.50
N GLN A 113 -12.07 -15.79 -2.30
CA GLN A 113 -12.69 -16.48 -1.16
C GLN A 113 -13.99 -15.79 -0.68
N LEU A 114 -14.31 -14.58 -1.13
CA LEU A 114 -15.55 -13.88 -0.76
C LEU A 114 -16.76 -14.20 -1.64
N GLN A 115 -16.56 -14.58 -2.90
CA GLN A 115 -17.69 -14.90 -3.80
C GLN A 115 -18.28 -16.28 -3.50
N VAL A 116 -17.48 -17.21 -3.00
CA VAL A 116 -17.93 -18.58 -2.69
C VAL A 116 -18.67 -18.66 -1.35
N VAL A 117 -18.35 -17.81 -0.38
CA VAL A 117 -18.99 -17.79 0.95
C VAL A 117 -20.20 -16.84 1.01
N PHE A 118 -20.23 -15.78 0.19
CA PHE A 118 -21.28 -14.75 0.21
C PHE A 118 -21.94 -14.47 -1.14
N GLY A 119 -21.69 -15.30 -2.18
CA GLY A 119 -22.58 -15.34 -3.34
C GLY A 119 -24.02 -15.58 -2.86
N PRO A 120 -25.03 -15.01 -3.54
CA PRO A 120 -26.42 -15.24 -3.15
C PRO A 120 -26.63 -16.75 -3.04
N ARG A 121 -26.90 -17.22 -1.82
CA ARG A 121 -27.36 -18.60 -1.59
C ARG A 121 -28.54 -18.77 -2.54
N SER A 122 -28.35 -19.53 -3.63
CA SER A 122 -29.50 -20.16 -4.27
C SER A 122 -30.21 -20.91 -3.15
N LEU A 123 -31.49 -20.61 -2.99
CA LEU A 123 -32.41 -21.10 -1.97
C LEU A 123 -32.58 -22.62 -2.02
N THR A 124 -31.54 -23.40 -1.74
CA THR A 124 -31.63 -24.86 -1.72
C THR A 124 -31.12 -25.50 -0.42
N SER A 125 -30.53 -24.74 0.51
CA SER A 125 -30.02 -25.32 1.78
C SER A 125 -30.85 -25.02 3.03
N VAL A 126 -32.07 -24.51 2.89
CA VAL A 126 -33.00 -24.38 4.05
C VAL A 126 -33.66 -25.74 4.38
N ALA A 127 -33.48 -26.76 3.54
CA ALA A 127 -34.02 -28.10 3.78
C ALA A 127 -33.18 -28.95 4.77
N ASP A 128 -31.90 -28.63 5.02
CA ASP A 128 -30.99 -29.50 5.80
C ASP A 128 -30.65 -28.97 7.20
N ALA A 129 -31.48 -28.08 7.76
CA ALA A 129 -31.35 -27.64 9.16
C ALA A 129 -31.87 -28.71 10.14
N ARG A 130 -31.42 -29.95 10.01
CA ARG A 130 -31.73 -31.05 10.93
C ARG A 130 -30.51 -31.91 11.23
N GLU A 131 -29.41 -31.30 11.69
CA GLU A 131 -28.37 -32.03 12.43
C GLU A 131 -27.55 -31.05 13.30
N GLY A 132 -27.95 -30.96 14.57
CA GLY A 132 -27.23 -30.21 15.59
C GLY A 132 -25.97 -30.97 16.02
N ASN A 133 -24.80 -30.56 15.50
CA ASN A 133 -23.50 -30.72 16.16
C ASN A 133 -22.31 -30.11 15.39
N VAL A 134 -22.51 -29.62 14.15
CA VAL A 134 -21.42 -29.04 13.33
C VAL A 134 -21.30 -27.51 13.47
N SER A 135 -22.23 -26.86 14.16
CA SER A 135 -22.23 -25.40 14.38
C SER A 135 -21.13 -24.91 15.34
N ASP A 136 -20.71 -25.73 16.30
CA ASP A 136 -19.81 -25.28 17.38
C ASP A 136 -18.33 -25.33 17.00
N VAL A 137 -17.94 -26.27 16.14
CA VAL A 137 -16.57 -26.31 15.58
C VAL A 137 -16.39 -25.16 14.59
N CYS A 138 -17.41 -24.84 13.78
CA CYS A 138 -17.40 -23.70 12.86
C CYS A 138 -17.46 -22.35 13.60
N GLY A 139 -18.12 -22.30 14.76
CA GLY A 139 -18.13 -21.16 15.67
C GLY A 139 -16.77 -20.90 16.33
N CYS A 140 -16.11 -21.95 16.84
CA CYS A 140 -14.75 -21.86 17.40
C CYS A 140 -13.70 -21.49 16.32
N LEU A 141 -13.81 -22.04 15.11
CA LEU A 141 -12.97 -21.64 13.97
C LEU A 141 -13.30 -20.22 13.48
N GLY A 142 -14.52 -19.74 13.73
CA GLY A 142 -14.98 -18.38 13.45
C GLY A 142 -14.32 -17.33 14.36
N VAL A 143 -14.02 -17.68 15.61
CA VAL A 143 -13.21 -16.85 16.53
C VAL A 143 -11.77 -16.70 16.01
N LEU A 144 -11.27 -17.70 15.26
CA LEU A 144 -9.96 -17.66 14.61
C LEU A 144 -9.94 -16.99 13.23
N ARG A 145 -11.07 -16.46 12.73
CA ARG A 145 -11.07 -15.71 11.46
C ARG A 145 -10.81 -14.23 11.77
N PRO A 146 -9.54 -13.75 11.71
CA PRO A 146 -9.29 -12.31 11.84
C PRO A 146 -10.13 -11.57 10.81
N SER A 147 -10.61 -10.38 11.20
CA SER A 147 -11.26 -9.51 10.24
C SER A 147 -10.31 -9.28 9.07
N LYS A 148 -10.88 -9.12 7.87
CA LYS A 148 -10.06 -9.00 6.66
C LYS A 148 -9.01 -7.89 6.76
N LEU A 149 -9.42 -6.78 7.37
CA LEU A 149 -8.56 -5.62 7.61
C LEU A 149 -7.40 -5.95 8.54
N VAL A 150 -7.65 -6.71 9.61
CA VAL A 150 -6.57 -7.18 10.51
C VAL A 150 -5.59 -8.05 9.74
N ALA A 151 -6.08 -8.99 8.92
CA ALA A 151 -5.20 -9.82 8.09
C ALA A 151 -4.36 -8.97 7.12
N GLN A 152 -4.95 -7.96 6.48
CA GLN A 152 -4.25 -7.04 5.59
C GLN A 152 -3.22 -6.18 6.32
N PHE A 153 -3.50 -5.71 7.54
CA PHE A 153 -2.50 -5.00 8.35
C PHE A 153 -1.36 -5.93 8.81
N CYS A 154 -1.65 -7.20 9.14
CA CYS A 154 -0.60 -8.20 9.40
C CYS A 154 0.26 -8.42 8.15
N LEU A 155 -0.35 -8.55 6.97
CA LEU A 155 0.36 -8.67 5.71
C LEU A 155 1.15 -7.40 5.35
N ALA A 156 0.65 -6.21 5.70
CA ALA A 156 1.41 -4.97 5.57
C ALA A 156 2.70 -5.04 6.39
N ASN A 157 2.63 -5.43 7.68
CA ASN A 157 3.82 -5.60 8.50
C ASN A 157 4.75 -6.70 7.98
N ALA A 158 4.21 -7.84 7.53
CA ALA A 158 5.00 -8.93 6.96
C ALA A 158 5.70 -8.52 5.66
N SER A 159 5.02 -7.77 4.79
CA SER A 159 5.55 -7.30 3.51
C SER A 159 6.75 -6.37 3.66
N PHE A 160 6.81 -5.59 4.75
CA PHE A 160 7.98 -4.77 5.06
C PHE A 160 9.24 -5.62 5.21
N PHE A 161 9.16 -6.70 5.98
CA PHE A 161 10.29 -7.61 6.18
C PHE A 161 10.54 -8.49 4.95
N ALA A 162 9.48 -8.89 4.23
CA ALA A 162 9.60 -9.69 3.01
C ALA A 162 10.39 -8.97 1.92
N LEU A 163 10.29 -7.63 1.85
CA LEU A 163 11.08 -6.79 0.93
C LEU A 163 12.56 -6.61 1.37
N GLY A 164 13.00 -7.32 2.41
CA GLY A 164 14.37 -7.29 2.90
C GLY A 164 14.68 -6.11 3.82
N ASN A 165 13.67 -5.36 4.28
CA ASN A 165 13.88 -4.34 5.29
C ASN A 165 14.02 -4.96 6.68
N SER A 166 14.71 -4.24 7.55
CA SER A 166 14.85 -4.59 8.96
C SER A 166 14.52 -3.37 9.83
N ASN A 167 14.63 -3.51 11.14
CA ASN A 167 14.52 -2.37 12.05
C ASN A 167 15.88 -1.72 12.35
N SER A 168 16.86 -1.91 11.47
CA SER A 168 18.19 -1.29 11.54
C SER A 168 18.28 -0.14 10.54
N LEU A 169 18.87 0.98 10.95
CA LEU A 169 18.99 2.19 10.12
C LEU A 169 19.78 1.94 8.83
N ALA A 170 20.69 0.95 8.83
CA ALA A 170 21.43 0.53 7.66
C ALA A 170 20.56 -0.12 6.56
N SER A 171 19.34 -0.55 6.89
CA SER A 171 18.43 -1.13 5.91
C SER A 171 17.59 -0.09 5.16
N LEU A 172 17.58 1.19 5.59
CA LEU A 172 16.93 2.26 4.84
C LEU A 172 17.64 2.47 3.50
N ASP A 173 16.88 2.37 2.42
CA ASP A 173 17.40 2.58 1.07
C ASP A 173 17.40 4.07 0.72
N LEU A 174 18.55 4.73 0.98
CA LEU A 174 18.76 6.11 0.60
C LEU A 174 18.98 6.25 -0.92
N SER A 175 19.47 5.21 -1.60
CA SER A 175 19.73 5.26 -3.04
C SER A 175 18.42 5.46 -3.81
N ASN A 176 17.38 4.69 -3.46
CA ASN A 176 16.07 4.83 -4.10
C ASN A 176 15.35 6.15 -3.77
N ALA A 177 15.75 6.82 -2.67
CA ALA A 177 15.19 8.11 -2.29
C ALA A 177 15.61 9.26 -3.23
N TYR A 178 16.69 9.08 -3.99
CA TYR A 178 17.19 10.05 -4.96
C TYR A 178 16.74 9.78 -6.40
N THR A 179 15.93 8.74 -6.63
CA THR A 179 15.43 8.37 -7.96
C THR A 179 14.60 9.52 -8.56
N GLY A 180 15.09 10.12 -9.65
CA GLY A 180 14.42 11.23 -10.35
C GLY A 180 14.65 12.64 -9.76
N VAL A 181 15.31 12.74 -8.61
CA VAL A 181 15.63 14.02 -7.94
C VAL A 181 16.90 14.63 -8.53
N SER A 182 16.85 15.90 -8.96
CA SER A 182 18.04 16.61 -9.51
C SER A 182 18.69 17.62 -8.57
N ARG A 183 17.92 18.16 -7.63
CA ARG A 183 18.40 19.09 -6.61
C ARG A 183 18.03 18.52 -5.26
N TYR A 184 18.95 18.61 -4.32
CA TYR A 184 18.69 18.18 -2.95
C TYR A 184 17.53 19.00 -2.37
N ASN A 185 16.52 18.30 -1.89
CA ASN A 185 15.38 18.84 -1.18
C ASN A 185 15.03 17.82 -0.10
N GLU A 186 15.17 18.21 1.16
CA GLU A 186 15.04 17.33 2.33
C GLU A 186 13.66 16.70 2.39
N GLY A 187 12.62 17.46 2.05
CA GLY A 187 11.23 17.00 2.08
C GLY A 187 10.93 15.96 1.01
N VAL A 188 11.38 16.20 -0.23
CA VAL A 188 11.17 15.26 -1.35
C VAL A 188 11.95 13.97 -1.10
N VAL A 189 13.22 14.06 -0.72
CA VAL A 189 14.05 12.89 -0.42
C VAL A 189 13.47 12.12 0.78
N GLY A 190 13.00 12.81 1.82
CA GLY A 190 12.35 12.18 2.97
C GLY A 190 11.08 11.41 2.60
N LEU A 191 10.22 11.99 1.74
CA LEU A 191 9.02 11.34 1.25
C LEU A 191 9.35 10.12 0.39
N LEU A 192 10.30 10.23 -0.55
CA LEU A 192 10.71 9.11 -1.40
C LEU A 192 11.37 8.01 -0.59
N MET A 193 12.16 8.36 0.44
CA MET A 193 12.76 7.40 1.38
C MET A 193 11.68 6.65 2.18
N PHE A 194 10.63 7.35 2.62
CA PHE A 194 9.51 6.67 3.26
C PHE A 194 8.77 5.76 2.28
N ALA A 195 8.48 6.25 1.08
CA ALA A 195 7.78 5.49 0.05
C ALA A 195 8.55 4.25 -0.43
N SER A 196 9.88 4.32 -0.56
CA SER A 196 10.73 3.19 -0.95
C SER A 196 10.81 2.12 0.15
N ASN A 197 10.99 2.54 1.40
CA ASN A 197 11.18 1.61 2.51
C ASN A 197 9.85 0.99 3.00
N TRP A 198 8.74 1.71 2.91
CA TRP A 198 7.40 1.20 3.24
C TRP A 198 6.60 0.81 2.00
N ALA A 199 7.23 0.51 0.86
CA ALA A 199 6.53 0.20 -0.39
C ALA A 199 5.53 -0.96 -0.28
N GLY A 200 5.91 -2.07 0.39
CA GLY A 200 5.03 -3.21 0.66
C GLY A 200 3.84 -2.85 1.55
N PRO A 201 4.06 -2.25 2.73
CA PRO A 201 2.99 -1.76 3.58
C PRO A 201 2.04 -0.80 2.86
N LEU A 202 2.56 0.16 2.09
CA LEU A 202 1.78 1.10 1.29
C LEU A 202 0.90 0.38 0.28
N TRP A 203 1.43 -0.67 -0.37
CA TRP A 203 0.66 -1.52 -1.26
C TRP A 203 -0.55 -2.15 -0.55
N TRP A 204 -0.32 -2.74 0.62
CA TRP A 204 -1.38 -3.37 1.41
C TRP A 204 -2.37 -2.37 2.02
N ALA A 205 -1.95 -1.13 2.32
CA ALA A 205 -2.84 -0.07 2.79
C ALA A 205 -3.88 0.32 1.73
N VAL A 206 -3.49 0.45 0.47
CA VAL A 206 -4.44 0.72 -0.62
C VAL A 206 -5.31 -0.51 -0.91
N ALA A 207 -4.75 -1.72 -0.85
CA ALA A 207 -5.54 -2.96 -0.95
C ALA A 207 -6.62 -3.06 0.15
N ALA A 208 -6.35 -2.52 1.35
CA ALA A 208 -7.33 -2.43 2.43
C ALA A 208 -8.48 -1.47 2.10
N LEU A 209 -8.23 -0.37 1.37
CA LEU A 209 -9.29 0.54 0.91
C LEU A 209 -10.32 -0.18 0.02
N ALA A 210 -9.86 -1.03 -0.90
CA ALA A 210 -10.75 -1.84 -1.75
C ALA A 210 -11.62 -2.82 -0.94
N THR A 211 -11.13 -3.25 0.23
CA THR A 211 -11.86 -4.15 1.13
C THR A 211 -12.86 -3.39 2.00
N LEU A 212 -12.54 -2.16 2.39
CA LEU A 212 -13.44 -1.26 3.12
C LEU A 212 -14.69 -0.90 2.28
N THR A 213 -14.52 -0.70 0.97
CA THR A 213 -15.61 -0.28 0.06
C THR A 213 -16.64 -1.39 -0.23
N LEU A 214 -16.30 -2.66 0.00
CA LEU A 214 -17.16 -3.82 -0.28
C LEU A 214 -18.27 -4.06 0.76
N SER A 215 -18.12 -3.51 1.96
CA SER A 215 -18.86 -4.04 3.11
C SER A 215 -20.02 -3.11 3.49
N LYS A 216 -21.17 -3.70 3.85
CA LYS A 216 -22.41 -2.97 4.17
C LYS A 216 -22.15 -1.82 5.16
N GLN A 217 -22.58 -0.61 4.80
CA GLN A 217 -22.12 0.67 5.38
C GLN A 217 -22.26 0.78 6.92
N GLY A 218 -23.28 0.15 7.53
CA GLY A 218 -23.53 0.29 8.97
C GLY A 218 -22.62 -0.53 9.90
N LEU A 219 -22.49 -1.84 9.67
CA LEU A 219 -21.66 -2.72 10.54
C LEU A 219 -20.17 -2.65 10.20
N THR A 220 -19.81 -2.10 9.05
CA THR A 220 -18.41 -2.06 8.59
C THR A 220 -17.67 -0.84 9.09
N ALA A 221 -18.29 0.34 9.09
CA ALA A 221 -17.64 1.54 9.59
C ALA A 221 -17.17 1.34 11.04
N GLN A 222 -18.04 0.79 11.90
CA GLN A 222 -17.66 0.46 13.27
C GLN A 222 -16.53 -0.58 13.35
N ARG A 223 -16.55 -1.62 12.50
CA ARG A 223 -15.47 -2.63 12.46
C ARG A 223 -14.14 -2.05 11.97
N ALA A 224 -14.18 -1.17 10.98
CA ALA A 224 -13.01 -0.47 10.47
C ALA A 224 -12.43 0.46 11.55
N ILE A 225 -13.29 1.23 12.22
CA ILE A 225 -12.89 2.07 13.36
C ILE A 225 -12.28 1.22 14.48
N ASN A 226 -12.96 0.14 14.89
CA ASN A 226 -12.44 -0.77 15.93
C ASN A 226 -11.09 -1.38 15.53
N THR A 227 -10.92 -1.73 14.25
CA THR A 227 -9.65 -2.26 13.73
C THR A 227 -8.56 -1.19 13.75
N LEU A 228 -8.85 0.03 13.29
CA LEU A 228 -7.93 1.16 13.31
C LEU A 228 -7.52 1.52 14.74
N VAL A 229 -8.47 1.63 15.65
CA VAL A 229 -8.20 1.87 17.08
C VAL A 229 -7.34 0.75 17.66
N GLY A 230 -7.65 -0.50 17.33
CA GLY A 230 -6.86 -1.66 17.78
C GLY A 230 -5.41 -1.62 17.30
N VAL A 231 -5.17 -1.33 16.01
CA VAL A 231 -3.79 -1.22 15.49
C VAL A 231 -3.07 0.00 16.04
N HIS A 232 -3.74 1.15 16.22
CA HIS A 232 -3.13 2.33 16.83
C HIS A 232 -2.76 2.08 18.29
N LEU A 233 -3.64 1.44 19.06
CA LEU A 233 -3.37 1.08 20.45
C LEU A 233 -2.18 0.12 20.53
N TRP A 234 -2.12 -0.90 19.66
CA TRP A 234 -0.99 -1.81 19.59
C TRP A 234 0.34 -1.08 19.32
N GLN A 235 0.34 -0.15 18.38
CA GLN A 235 1.55 0.62 18.06
C GLN A 235 1.92 1.62 19.15
N ALA A 236 0.94 2.25 19.80
CA ALA A 236 1.15 3.14 20.93
C ALA A 236 1.73 2.37 22.14
N CYS A 237 1.21 1.19 22.46
CA CYS A 237 1.75 0.32 23.49
C CYS A 237 3.19 -0.10 23.18
N THR A 238 3.47 -0.48 21.93
CA THR A 238 4.83 -0.86 21.51
C THR A 238 5.80 0.32 21.64
N LEU A 239 5.39 1.52 21.22
CA LEU A 239 6.20 2.74 21.35
C LEU A 239 6.40 3.15 22.82
N LEU A 240 5.38 2.98 23.67
CA LEU A 240 5.46 3.24 25.10
C LEU A 240 6.48 2.31 25.77
N VAL A 241 6.39 1.01 25.52
CA VAL A 241 7.34 0.02 26.04
C VAL A 241 8.76 0.33 25.58
N LEU A 242 8.95 0.66 24.30
CA LEU A 242 10.25 1.08 23.78
C LEU A 242 10.75 2.38 24.44
N SER A 243 9.86 3.35 24.71
CA SER A 243 10.22 4.60 25.39
C SER A 243 10.73 4.33 26.82
N ILE A 244 10.08 3.42 27.55
CA ILE A 244 10.51 3.00 28.89
C ILE A 244 11.88 2.31 28.81
N VAL A 245 12.06 1.34 27.91
CA VAL A 245 13.32 0.60 27.73
C VAL A 245 14.48 1.54 27.38
N VAL A 246 14.29 2.44 26.41
CA VAL A 246 15.32 3.42 26.01
C VAL A 246 15.67 4.35 27.18
N THR A 247 14.70 4.73 28.00
CA THR A 247 14.93 5.59 29.17
C THR A 247 15.74 4.87 30.26
N LEU A 248 15.43 3.59 30.52
CA LEU A 248 16.14 2.77 31.51
C LEU A 248 17.57 2.43 31.06
N LEU A 249 17.76 2.10 29.78
CA LEU A 249 19.05 1.70 29.22
C LEU A 249 19.83 2.89 28.62
N ARG A 250 19.54 4.13 29.06
CA ARG A 250 20.12 5.33 28.45
C ARG A 250 21.63 5.45 28.56
N THR A 251 22.23 4.85 29.58
CA THR A 251 23.68 4.85 29.82
C THR A 251 24.38 3.65 29.20
N HIS A 252 23.63 2.73 28.58
CA HIS A 252 24.18 1.53 27.96
C HIS A 252 24.79 1.85 26.59
N LEU A 253 25.92 1.20 26.27
CA LEU A 253 26.67 1.40 25.02
C LEU A 253 25.82 1.19 23.74
N PHE A 254 24.73 0.41 23.84
CA PHE A 254 23.87 0.06 22.72
C PHE A 254 22.72 1.04 22.45
N ILE A 255 22.59 2.14 23.23
CA ILE A 255 21.52 3.13 22.99
C ILE A 255 21.55 3.69 21.58
N TRP A 256 22.73 4.01 21.07
CA TRP A 256 22.89 4.65 19.77
C TRP A 256 22.81 3.67 18.59
N SER A 257 23.28 2.43 18.76
CA SER A 257 23.40 1.46 17.66
C SER A 257 22.22 0.49 17.52
N VAL A 258 21.52 0.17 18.60
CA VAL A 258 20.43 -0.84 18.58
C VAL A 258 19.09 -0.21 18.92
N PHE A 259 19.03 0.53 20.03
CA PHE A 259 17.76 1.03 20.55
C PHE A 259 17.25 2.25 19.78
N SER A 260 18.11 3.22 19.48
CA SER A 260 17.72 4.42 18.73
C SER A 260 17.18 4.11 17.32
N PRO A 261 17.83 3.27 16.50
CA PRO A 261 17.26 2.86 15.21
C PRO A 261 15.88 2.22 15.34
N ARG A 262 15.70 1.27 16.29
CA ARG A 262 14.42 0.60 16.49
C ARG A 262 13.33 1.59 16.89
N TYR A 263 13.66 2.55 17.74
CA TYR A 263 12.73 3.60 18.17
C TYR A 263 12.30 4.48 17.00
N LEU A 264 13.25 4.93 16.17
CA LEU A 264 12.95 5.74 14.98
C LEU A 264 12.07 4.99 13.97
N TYR A 265 12.33 3.70 13.74
CA TYR A 265 11.45 2.87 12.90
C TYR A 265 10.04 2.79 13.47
N GLN A 266 9.91 2.62 14.79
CA GLN A 266 8.60 2.57 15.44
C GLN A 266 7.83 3.90 15.27
N VAL A 267 8.52 5.03 15.36
CA VAL A 267 7.95 6.35 15.08
C VAL A 267 7.54 6.46 13.60
N GLY A 268 8.38 6.00 12.67
CA GLY A 268 8.06 5.97 11.24
C GLY A 268 6.86 5.10 10.90
N TRP A 269 6.72 3.94 11.55
CA TRP A 269 5.53 3.11 11.46
C TRP A 269 4.29 3.84 11.98
N LEU A 270 4.33 4.36 13.20
CA LEU A 270 3.18 5.03 13.82
C LEU A 270 2.74 6.26 13.01
N VAL A 271 3.67 7.20 12.78
CA VAL A 271 3.37 8.49 12.16
C VAL A 271 3.19 8.36 10.66
N GLY A 272 4.18 7.78 9.98
CA GLY A 272 4.16 7.65 8.52
C GLY A 272 3.08 6.68 8.05
N PHE A 273 3.11 5.45 8.54
CA PHE A 273 2.21 4.42 8.01
C PHE A 273 0.81 4.45 8.64
N TYR A 274 0.69 4.32 9.96
CA TYR A 274 -0.63 4.16 10.60
C TYR A 274 -1.44 5.47 10.65
N ILE A 275 -0.81 6.59 11.01
CA ILE A 275 -1.50 7.90 11.07
C ILE A 275 -1.71 8.44 9.66
N ILE A 276 -0.64 8.72 8.91
CA ILE A 276 -0.77 9.40 7.60
C ILE A 276 -1.39 8.48 6.55
N CYS A 277 -0.82 7.31 6.28
CA CYS A 277 -1.31 6.48 5.16
C CYS A 277 -2.62 5.75 5.49
N ALA A 278 -2.69 5.03 6.60
CA ALA A 278 -3.86 4.20 6.92
C ALA A 278 -5.06 5.05 7.39
N THR A 279 -4.84 6.01 8.27
CA THR A 279 -5.94 6.80 8.86
C THR A 279 -6.29 8.02 8.02
N CYS A 280 -5.36 8.95 7.80
CA CYS A 280 -5.65 10.13 6.98
C CYS A 280 -5.97 9.73 5.52
N GLY A 281 -5.21 8.81 4.93
CA GLY A 281 -5.51 8.28 3.59
C GLY A 281 -6.87 7.58 3.52
N GLY A 282 -7.22 6.77 4.52
CA GLY A 282 -8.55 6.13 4.60
C GLY A 282 -9.70 7.12 4.79
N LEU A 283 -9.52 8.15 5.63
CA LEU A 283 -10.51 9.21 5.82
C LEU A 283 -10.71 10.05 4.55
N LEU A 284 -9.61 10.43 3.88
CA LEU A 284 -9.65 11.14 2.61
C LEU A 284 -10.37 10.31 1.53
N TRP A 285 -10.11 9.00 1.50
CA TRP A 285 -10.81 8.08 0.60
C TRP A 285 -12.32 8.07 0.85
N LEU A 286 -12.74 7.90 2.11
CA LEU A 286 -14.17 7.91 2.49
C LEU A 286 -14.84 9.26 2.22
N ALA A 287 -14.13 10.37 2.48
CA ALA A 287 -14.63 11.72 2.19
C ALA A 287 -14.79 11.94 0.68
N GLY A 288 -13.84 11.48 -0.14
CA GLY A 288 -13.94 11.54 -1.60
C GLY A 288 -15.13 10.72 -2.12
N LEU A 289 -15.35 9.52 -1.57
CA LEU A 289 -16.53 8.73 -1.91
C LEU A 289 -17.84 9.42 -1.54
N ALA A 290 -17.89 10.14 -0.42
CA ALA A 290 -19.07 10.89 0.00
C ALA A 290 -19.41 12.07 -0.91
N GLN A 291 -18.41 12.68 -1.57
CA GLN A 291 -18.64 13.78 -2.53
C GLN A 291 -19.13 13.30 -3.91
N VAL A 292 -18.75 12.08 -4.30
CA VAL A 292 -19.24 11.43 -5.54
C VAL A 292 -20.65 10.85 -5.33
N SER A 293 -21.08 10.77 -4.08
CA SER A 293 -22.36 10.23 -3.63
C SER A 293 -23.44 11.30 -3.70
#